data_AF-A0AAD9BBF4-F1
#
_entry.id   AF-A0AAD9BBF4-F1
#
_cell.length_a   1.000
_cell.length_b   1.000
_cell.length_c   1.000
_cell.angle_alpha   90.00
_cell.angle_beta   90.00
_cell.angle_gamma   90.00
#
_symmetry.space_group_name_H-M   'P 1'
#
loop_
_entity.id
_entity.type
_entity.pdbx_description
1 polymer ?
#
loop_
_entity_poly.entity_id
_entity_poly.type
_entity_poly.pdbx_seq_one_letter_code
_entity_poly.pdbx_strand_id
1 'polypeptide(L)'
;ILVHVGFLTEESGDVFSPKVLKGGPLGEMVQWADILTALHVLGHNLKISFSLKELHGLRLIRHLTCRFLGVPPGRGSCPLTGPLPFDLIYTDYHGLQQMKQHMGLSLRKHKCHIRVIDTFGTEPAYNHEEYAILHGYRTNWGYWNLHGQQYMTMFPHTPDNSFMGFVAEELNETEKQNIQWNKVNNMAVVYGKEASMWKGKEKFLAILHRYMEIHGTVYYETQRPPEVPAFVKNHGLLPQQELQQLLRKAKLFIGLGFPYEGPAPLEAIANGCIFLQPKFNPPHSSLNHDFFRGKPTSRKVSSQHPYAEQYIGRPHVITIDFNNSEEFEATIREIMRINVEPFLPYEYTCEGMLERVHAYIQNQDFCSPEAPFPPVNSSWLSSPFVLLPNSSILTWASNASSYTSWPPLSALRLLASLEGESCVEACQGAELICEPALYRFINIKEAFSALELQCDGVESQVNHLLPAFSAEHAECGLQQDPLLFSCAGSSAKYQRLCPCRDYRVGQVALCRDCL
;
A
#
# COMPACT_ATOMS: atom_id res chain seq x y z
N ILE A 1 -14.28 -5.90 -17.02
CA ILE A 1 -13.20 -5.15 -16.32
C ILE A 1 -12.12 -4.77 -17.33
N LEU A 2 -11.75 -3.48 -17.40
CA LEU A 2 -10.58 -3.01 -18.14
C LEU A 2 -9.35 -3.08 -17.23
N VAL A 3 -8.25 -3.62 -17.75
CA VAL A 3 -6.93 -3.55 -17.13
C VAL A 3 -6.00 -2.85 -18.10
N HIS A 4 -5.56 -1.64 -17.75
CA HIS A 4 -4.68 -0.84 -18.59
C HIS A 4 -3.39 -0.52 -17.83
N VAL A 5 -2.32 -1.16 -18.25
CA VAL A 5 -1.00 -1.06 -17.61
C VAL A 5 -0.20 0.02 -18.33
N GLY A 6 -0.32 1.25 -17.83
CA GLY A 6 0.20 2.44 -18.49
C GLY A 6 1.72 2.50 -18.49
N PHE A 7 2.39 2.03 -17.44
CA PHE A 7 3.85 2.12 -17.36
C PHE A 7 4.60 1.26 -18.40
N LEU A 8 3.92 0.26 -18.99
CA LEU A 8 4.45 -0.60 -20.07
C LEU A 8 4.26 -0.01 -21.48
N THR A 9 3.58 1.13 -21.59
CA THR A 9 3.35 1.80 -22.88
C THR A 9 4.63 2.47 -23.40
N GLU A 10 4.80 2.51 -24.73
CA GLU A 10 5.92 3.20 -25.40
C GLU A 10 5.95 4.70 -25.01
N GLU A 11 4.77 5.31 -24.88
CA GLU A 11 4.59 6.73 -24.57
C GLU A 11 4.98 7.11 -23.13
N SER A 12 5.13 6.11 -22.25
CA SER A 12 5.71 6.31 -20.91
C SER A 12 7.24 6.32 -20.92
N GLY A 13 7.85 6.33 -22.12
CA GLY A 13 9.27 6.50 -22.36
C GLY A 13 10.07 5.20 -22.45
N ASP A 14 9.39 4.05 -22.57
CA ASP A 14 9.98 2.70 -22.59
C ASP A 14 11.08 2.51 -21.52
N VAL A 15 10.94 3.17 -20.36
CA VAL A 15 12.01 3.23 -19.34
C VAL A 15 12.16 1.88 -18.63
N PHE A 16 11.09 1.08 -18.63
CA PHE A 16 11.00 -0.18 -17.89
C PHE A 16 11.40 -1.38 -18.72
N SER A 17 10.96 -1.52 -19.98
CA SER A 17 11.24 -2.72 -20.80
C SER A 17 12.74 -3.04 -20.94
N PRO A 18 13.65 -2.06 -21.17
CA PRO A 18 15.08 -2.30 -21.23
C PRO A 18 15.70 -2.65 -19.86
N LYS A 19 15.08 -2.21 -18.76
CA LYS A 19 15.56 -2.46 -17.39
C LYS A 19 15.12 -3.80 -16.84
N VAL A 20 13.97 -4.33 -17.26
CA VAL A 20 13.47 -5.67 -16.86
C VAL A 20 14.52 -6.75 -17.13
N LEU A 21 15.13 -6.74 -18.32
CA LEU A 21 16.20 -7.67 -18.71
C LEU A 21 17.53 -7.45 -17.96
N LYS A 22 17.66 -6.35 -17.22
CA LYS A 22 18.84 -5.98 -16.44
C LYS A 22 18.59 -6.00 -14.93
N GLY A 23 17.51 -6.66 -14.48
CA GLY A 23 17.19 -6.80 -13.05
C GLY A 23 16.52 -5.57 -12.44
N GLY A 24 15.85 -4.76 -13.26
CA GLY A 24 15.13 -3.54 -12.88
C GLY A 24 13.96 -3.78 -11.92
N PRO A 25 13.11 -2.76 -11.70
CA PRO A 25 12.00 -2.85 -10.74
C PRO A 25 10.93 -3.81 -11.26
N LEU A 26 10.98 -5.05 -10.78
CA LEU A 26 10.06 -6.14 -11.14
C LEU A 26 8.85 -6.21 -10.19
N GLY A 27 8.85 -5.46 -9.08
CA GLY A 27 7.80 -5.52 -8.06
C GLY A 27 6.43 -5.17 -8.64
N GLU A 28 6.34 -4.08 -9.39
CA GLU A 28 5.11 -3.67 -10.06
C GLU A 28 4.62 -4.73 -11.08
N MET A 29 5.54 -5.40 -11.78
CA MET A 29 5.18 -6.46 -12.72
C MET A 29 4.59 -7.69 -12.02
N VAL A 30 5.16 -8.08 -10.88
CA VAL A 30 4.62 -9.18 -10.05
C VAL A 30 3.19 -8.85 -9.64
N GLN A 31 2.97 -7.68 -9.07
CA GLN A 31 1.64 -7.24 -8.65
C GLN A 31 0.63 -7.22 -9.82
N TRP A 32 1.01 -6.69 -10.99
CA TRP A 32 0.12 -6.71 -12.15
C TRP A 32 -0.21 -8.11 -12.66
N ALA A 33 0.77 -9.03 -12.66
CA ALA A 33 0.55 -10.41 -13.06
C ALA A 33 -0.47 -11.10 -12.13
N ASP A 34 -0.36 -10.88 -10.82
CA ASP A 34 -1.24 -11.49 -9.83
C ASP A 34 -2.63 -10.85 -9.84
N ILE A 35 -2.74 -9.53 -10.05
CA ILE A 35 -4.03 -8.86 -10.24
C ILE A 35 -4.76 -9.45 -11.45
N LEU A 36 -4.09 -9.56 -12.60
CA LEU A 36 -4.67 -10.14 -13.81
C LEU A 36 -5.14 -11.57 -13.57
N THR A 37 -4.33 -12.35 -12.85
CA THR A 37 -4.63 -13.75 -12.53
C THR A 37 -5.82 -13.85 -11.58
N ALA A 38 -5.85 -13.08 -10.51
CA ALA A 38 -6.96 -13.06 -9.56
C ALA A 38 -8.28 -12.67 -10.24
N LEU A 39 -8.28 -11.61 -11.05
CA LEU A 39 -9.46 -11.17 -11.79
C LEU A 39 -9.95 -12.23 -12.80
N HIS A 40 -9.03 -12.96 -13.44
CA HIS A 40 -9.36 -14.03 -14.38
C HIS A 40 -9.95 -15.24 -13.65
N VAL A 41 -9.32 -15.70 -12.57
CA VAL A 41 -9.74 -16.85 -11.76
C VAL A 41 -11.11 -16.61 -11.12
N LEU A 42 -11.39 -15.38 -10.68
CA LEU A 42 -12.72 -14.99 -10.18
C LEU A 42 -13.81 -14.95 -11.27
N GLY A 43 -13.47 -15.22 -12.54
CA GLY A 43 -14.43 -15.36 -13.63
C GLY A 43 -14.84 -14.06 -14.32
N HIS A 44 -14.10 -12.96 -14.11
CA HIS A 44 -14.44 -11.68 -14.74
C HIS A 44 -13.99 -11.62 -16.22
N ASN A 45 -14.80 -10.94 -17.04
CA ASN A 45 -14.45 -10.68 -18.44
C ASN A 45 -13.42 -9.54 -18.52
N LEU A 46 -12.17 -9.88 -18.83
CA LEU A 46 -11.05 -8.95 -18.87
C LEU A 46 -10.84 -8.38 -20.28
N LYS A 47 -10.62 -7.06 -20.34
CA LYS A 47 -10.03 -6.38 -21.50
C LYS A 47 -8.71 -5.80 -21.06
N ILE A 48 -7.63 -6.30 -21.64
CA ILE A 48 -6.26 -5.94 -21.26
C ILE A 48 -5.68 -5.02 -22.32
N SER A 49 -4.95 -3.99 -21.88
CA SER A 49 -4.28 -3.03 -22.75
C SER A 49 -2.90 -2.69 -22.20
N PHE A 50 -1.88 -2.82 -23.05
CA PHE A 50 -0.48 -2.47 -22.77
C PHE A 50 0.05 -1.36 -23.70
N SER A 51 -0.79 -0.86 -24.61
CA SER A 51 -0.46 0.23 -25.53
C SER A 51 -1.63 1.19 -25.70
N LEU A 52 -1.33 2.44 -26.09
CA LEU A 52 -2.38 3.40 -26.45
C LEU A 52 -3.24 2.93 -27.62
N LYS A 53 -2.66 2.23 -28.60
CA LYS A 53 -3.40 1.68 -29.75
C LYS A 53 -4.47 0.68 -29.31
N GLU A 54 -4.16 -0.18 -28.35
CA GLU A 54 -5.12 -1.10 -27.76
C GLU A 54 -6.17 -0.35 -26.94
N LEU A 55 -5.75 0.63 -26.12
CA LEU A 55 -6.65 1.47 -25.34
C LEU A 55 -7.65 2.19 -26.25
N HIS A 56 -7.22 2.66 -27.43
CA HIS A 56 -8.05 3.28 -28.47
C HIS A 56 -8.92 2.28 -29.23
N GLY A 57 -8.40 1.07 -29.46
CA GLY A 57 -9.05 -0.01 -30.18
C GLY A 57 -10.16 -0.69 -29.39
N LEU A 58 -10.05 -0.69 -28.06
CA LEU A 58 -11.16 -0.98 -27.17
C LEU A 58 -12.25 0.04 -27.47
N ARG A 59 -13.44 -0.43 -27.88
CA ARG A 59 -14.59 0.35 -28.36
C ARG A 59 -15.08 1.48 -27.42
N LEU A 60 -14.40 1.74 -26.31
CA LEU A 60 -14.47 2.95 -25.49
C LEU A 60 -14.41 4.24 -26.32
N ILE A 61 -13.72 4.24 -27.46
CA ILE A 61 -13.50 5.44 -28.30
C ILE A 61 -14.12 5.33 -29.70
N ARG A 62 -14.58 4.15 -30.13
CA ARG A 62 -14.96 3.88 -31.55
C ARG A 62 -16.44 3.90 -31.90
N HIS A 63 -17.35 4.07 -30.95
CA HIS A 63 -18.75 4.33 -31.28
C HIS A 63 -19.21 5.67 -30.70
N LEU A 64 -19.54 6.56 -31.63
CA LEU A 64 -20.21 7.86 -31.50
C LEU A 64 -19.28 9.09 -31.60
N THR A 65 -19.45 9.81 -32.70
CA THR A 65 -19.35 11.28 -32.81
C THR A 65 -18.01 12.02 -32.99
N CYS A 66 -16.94 11.42 -33.53
CA CYS A 66 -15.81 12.23 -34.04
C CYS A 66 -15.64 12.19 -35.58
N ARG A 67 -16.31 11.26 -36.30
CA ARG A 67 -16.29 11.24 -37.78
C ARG A 67 -17.22 12.27 -38.46
N PHE A 68 -18.15 12.87 -37.71
CA PHE A 68 -19.14 13.83 -38.22
C PHE A 68 -18.78 15.30 -37.97
N LEU A 69 -17.72 15.61 -37.20
CA LEU A 69 -17.36 16.99 -36.82
C LEU A 69 -15.99 17.46 -37.34
N GLY A 70 -15.28 16.67 -38.15
CA GLY A 70 -14.04 17.12 -38.81
C GLY A 70 -12.89 17.49 -37.87
N VAL A 71 -12.89 17.02 -36.62
CA VAL A 71 -11.82 17.31 -35.66
C VAL A 71 -10.68 16.29 -35.85
N PRO A 72 -9.43 16.73 -36.11
CA PRO A 72 -8.30 15.83 -36.28
C PRO A 72 -7.97 15.07 -34.98
N PRO A 73 -7.47 13.83 -35.06
CA PRO A 73 -7.03 13.08 -33.89
C PRO A 73 -5.90 13.84 -33.18
N GLY A 74 -6.04 14.01 -31.85
CA GLY A 74 -5.02 14.64 -31.00
C GLY A 74 -5.29 16.07 -30.54
N ARG A 75 -6.43 16.71 -30.88
CA ARG A 75 -6.76 18.06 -30.39
C ARG A 75 -8.23 18.29 -29.97
N GLY A 76 -8.99 17.25 -29.67
CA GLY A 76 -10.37 17.40 -29.21
C GLY A 76 -10.81 16.33 -28.22
N SER A 77 -11.31 16.77 -27.07
CA SER A 77 -12.06 15.97 -26.11
C SER A 77 -13.39 15.57 -26.75
N CYS A 78 -13.52 14.34 -27.26
CA CYS A 78 -14.83 13.85 -27.71
C CYS A 78 -15.54 13.27 -26.46
N PRO A 79 -16.60 13.92 -25.92
CA PRO A 79 -17.28 13.42 -24.74
C PRO A 79 -17.92 12.06 -25.03
N LEU A 80 -17.79 11.11 -24.11
CA LEU A 80 -18.50 9.84 -24.20
C LEU A 80 -20.00 10.12 -24.13
N THR A 81 -20.73 9.82 -25.21
CA THR A 81 -22.18 10.02 -25.31
C THR A 81 -22.98 8.84 -24.74
N GLY A 82 -22.32 7.77 -24.31
CA GLY A 82 -22.94 6.57 -23.73
C GLY A 82 -22.25 6.10 -22.43
N PRO A 83 -22.79 5.05 -21.78
CA PRO A 83 -22.17 4.47 -20.61
C PRO A 83 -20.81 3.87 -20.95
N LEU A 84 -19.91 3.83 -19.97
CA LEU A 84 -18.67 3.08 -20.10
C LEU A 84 -18.99 1.61 -20.41
N PRO A 85 -18.26 0.96 -21.34
CA PRO A 85 -18.43 -0.46 -21.60
C PRO A 85 -17.79 -1.35 -20.53
N PHE A 86 -17.31 -0.75 -19.43
CA PHE A 86 -16.54 -1.41 -18.38
C PHE A 86 -17.09 -1.02 -17.01
N ASP A 87 -17.32 -2.03 -16.16
CA ASP A 87 -17.82 -1.85 -14.79
C ASP A 87 -16.70 -1.37 -13.84
N LEU A 88 -15.47 -1.81 -14.08
CA LEU A 88 -14.27 -1.45 -13.34
C LEU A 88 -13.08 -1.25 -14.29
N ILE A 89 -12.17 -0.34 -13.91
CA ILE A 89 -10.94 -0.01 -14.62
C ILE A 89 -9.78 -0.10 -13.63
N TYR A 90 -8.88 -1.06 -13.80
CA TYR A 90 -7.60 -1.11 -13.09
C TYR A 90 -6.53 -0.44 -13.95
N THR A 91 -5.81 0.51 -13.38
CA THR A 91 -4.71 1.21 -14.06
C THR A 91 -3.63 1.69 -13.10
N ASP A 92 -2.58 2.33 -13.60
CA ASP A 92 -1.54 3.00 -12.80
C ASP A 92 -1.56 4.53 -13.08
N TYR A 93 -0.62 5.26 -12.49
CA TYR A 93 -0.49 6.71 -12.71
C TYR A 93 -0.27 7.11 -14.18
N HIS A 94 0.49 6.32 -14.92
CA HIS A 94 0.74 6.58 -16.33
C HIS A 94 -0.55 6.39 -17.15
N GLY A 95 -1.28 5.32 -16.88
CA GLY A 95 -2.55 5.01 -17.53
C GLY A 95 -3.66 6.01 -17.17
N LEU A 96 -3.69 6.51 -15.93
CA LEU A 96 -4.55 7.64 -15.55
C LEU A 96 -4.26 8.88 -16.41
N GLN A 97 -2.99 9.25 -16.57
CA GLN A 97 -2.59 10.40 -17.37
C GLN A 97 -2.96 10.22 -18.84
N GLN A 98 -2.75 9.02 -19.37
CA GLN A 98 -3.14 8.66 -20.73
C GLN A 98 -4.66 8.75 -20.90
N MET A 99 -5.43 8.17 -19.99
CA MET A 99 -6.90 8.27 -20.03
C MET A 99 -7.39 9.72 -19.89
N LYS A 100 -6.75 10.54 -19.05
CA LYS A 100 -7.10 11.97 -18.90
C LYS A 100 -6.90 12.74 -20.22
N GLN A 101 -5.79 12.48 -20.92
CA GLN A 101 -5.50 13.11 -22.22
C GLN A 101 -6.51 12.70 -23.30
N HIS A 102 -6.99 11.45 -23.28
CA HIS A 102 -7.86 10.92 -24.35
C HIS A 102 -9.37 11.10 -24.07
N MET A 103 -9.81 10.86 -22.83
CA MET A 103 -11.21 10.95 -22.42
C MET A 103 -11.61 12.37 -22.02
N GLY A 104 -10.65 13.23 -21.68
CA GLY A 104 -10.87 14.61 -21.26
C GLY A 104 -11.85 14.69 -20.08
N LEU A 105 -12.86 15.55 -20.21
CA LEU A 105 -13.90 15.76 -19.19
C LEU A 105 -14.72 14.50 -18.89
N SER A 106 -14.81 13.54 -19.82
CA SER A 106 -15.55 12.29 -19.60
C SER A 106 -14.94 11.44 -18.49
N LEU A 107 -13.61 11.53 -18.28
CA LEU A 107 -12.95 10.80 -17.20
C LEU A 107 -13.51 11.21 -15.82
N ARG A 108 -13.85 12.49 -15.65
CA ARG A 108 -14.43 12.99 -14.38
C ARG A 108 -15.75 12.33 -14.04
N LYS A 109 -16.60 12.07 -15.05
CA LYS A 109 -17.89 11.40 -14.87
C LYS A 109 -17.75 9.93 -14.46
N HIS A 110 -16.62 9.32 -14.78
CA HIS A 110 -16.41 7.89 -14.65
C HIS A 110 -15.29 7.51 -13.66
N LYS A 111 -14.79 8.49 -12.90
CA LYS A 111 -13.67 8.29 -11.97
C LYS A 111 -13.95 7.21 -10.92
N CYS A 112 -15.21 7.01 -10.54
CA CYS A 112 -15.61 6.03 -9.52
C CYS A 112 -15.32 4.56 -9.89
N HIS A 113 -15.24 4.24 -11.20
CA HIS A 113 -14.93 2.90 -11.68
C HIS A 113 -13.43 2.57 -11.59
N ILE A 114 -12.59 3.58 -11.32
CA ILE A 114 -11.14 3.44 -11.41
C ILE A 114 -10.59 2.83 -10.12
N ARG A 115 -9.61 1.95 -10.27
CA ARG A 115 -8.74 1.42 -9.23
C ARG A 115 -7.30 1.65 -9.68
N VAL A 116 -6.52 2.35 -8.86
CA VAL A 116 -5.20 2.86 -9.23
C VAL A 116 -4.14 2.08 -8.48
N ILE A 117 -3.39 1.25 -9.18
CA ILE A 117 -2.26 0.51 -8.61
C ILE A 117 -1.14 1.51 -8.32
N ASP A 118 -0.86 1.71 -7.04
CA ASP A 118 0.08 2.68 -6.50
C ASP A 118 0.87 2.05 -5.35
N THR A 119 2.05 1.52 -5.69
CA THR A 119 2.92 0.76 -4.78
C THR A 119 3.10 1.40 -3.41
N PHE A 120 3.34 2.73 -3.36
CA PHE A 120 3.73 3.44 -2.14
C PHE A 120 2.58 4.20 -1.47
N GLY A 121 1.42 4.27 -2.13
CA GLY A 121 0.22 4.93 -1.64
C GLY A 121 0.23 6.45 -1.79
N THR A 122 -0.97 7.00 -1.59
CA THR A 122 -1.31 8.40 -1.79
C THR A 122 -2.18 8.89 -0.66
N GLU A 123 -1.67 9.85 0.10
CA GLU A 123 -2.40 10.45 1.22
C GLU A 123 -3.37 11.53 0.71
N PRO A 124 -4.55 11.70 1.36
CA PRO A 124 -5.57 12.68 0.97
C PRO A 124 -5.05 14.10 0.76
N ALA A 125 -4.11 14.55 1.60
CA ALA A 125 -3.49 15.87 1.50
C ALA A 125 -2.74 16.13 0.19
N TYR A 126 -2.26 15.07 -0.49
CA TYR A 126 -1.58 15.14 -1.79
C TYR A 126 -2.51 14.79 -2.97
N ASN A 127 -3.61 14.09 -2.71
CA ASN A 127 -4.61 13.73 -3.72
C ASN A 127 -5.53 14.90 -4.08
N HIS A 128 -5.97 15.67 -3.07
CA HIS A 128 -6.88 16.79 -3.29
C HIS A 128 -6.14 18.00 -3.86
N GLU A 129 -6.33 18.30 -5.14
CA GLU A 129 -5.56 19.28 -5.93
C GLU A 129 -5.55 20.69 -5.30
N GLU A 130 -6.71 21.28 -5.05
CA GLU A 130 -6.81 22.65 -4.52
C GLU A 130 -6.21 22.75 -3.11
N TYR A 131 -6.57 21.81 -2.23
CA TYR A 131 -6.01 21.70 -0.88
C TYR A 131 -4.48 21.56 -0.89
N ALA A 132 -3.96 20.68 -1.75
CA ALA A 132 -2.55 20.40 -1.82
C ALA A 132 -1.74 21.61 -2.30
N ILE A 133 -2.24 22.33 -3.32
CA ILE A 133 -1.63 23.56 -3.82
C ILE A 133 -1.63 24.64 -2.73
N LEU A 134 -2.78 24.84 -2.06
CA LEU A 134 -2.94 25.86 -1.02
C LEU A 134 -2.03 25.63 0.19
N HIS A 135 -1.84 24.37 0.59
CA HIS A 135 -1.06 24.01 1.79
C HIS A 135 0.39 23.58 1.47
N GLY A 136 0.81 23.65 0.21
CA GLY A 136 2.19 23.38 -0.19
C GLY A 136 2.57 21.89 -0.25
N TYR A 137 1.60 20.97 -0.34
CA TYR A 137 1.83 19.54 -0.54
C TYR A 137 2.27 19.25 -1.99
N ARG A 138 3.57 19.41 -2.26
CA ARG A 138 4.15 19.21 -3.59
C ARG A 138 4.35 17.74 -3.90
N THR A 139 3.85 17.30 -5.05
CA THR A 139 4.04 15.94 -5.57
C THR A 139 4.17 15.92 -7.09
N ASN A 140 4.83 14.90 -7.62
CA ASN A 140 4.91 14.59 -9.05
C ASN A 140 3.78 13.65 -9.52
N TRP A 141 3.00 13.08 -8.60
CA TRP A 141 2.08 11.97 -8.89
C TRP A 141 0.63 12.24 -8.48
N GLY A 142 0.37 13.03 -7.42
CA GLY A 142 -0.97 13.27 -6.87
C GLY A 142 -1.88 14.19 -7.71
N TYR A 143 -2.78 14.92 -7.04
CA TYR A 143 -3.76 15.84 -7.64
C TYR A 143 -4.85 15.20 -8.53
N TRP A 144 -5.33 14.01 -8.19
CA TRP A 144 -6.36 13.32 -8.99
C TRP A 144 -7.77 13.48 -8.46
N ASN A 145 -7.95 13.97 -7.22
CA ASN A 145 -9.25 14.13 -6.58
C ASN A 145 -10.10 12.83 -6.64
N LEU A 146 -9.45 11.68 -6.47
CA LEU A 146 -10.08 10.37 -6.35
C LEU A 146 -10.46 10.09 -4.89
N HIS A 147 -11.38 9.17 -4.66
CA HIS A 147 -11.59 8.67 -3.30
C HIS A 147 -10.34 7.90 -2.86
N GLY A 148 -9.86 8.11 -1.62
CA GLY A 148 -8.56 7.59 -1.15
C GLY A 148 -8.43 6.06 -1.31
N GLN A 149 -9.51 5.32 -1.07
CA GLN A 149 -9.54 3.86 -1.20
C GLN A 149 -9.52 3.35 -2.66
N GLN A 150 -9.58 4.23 -3.66
CA GLN A 150 -9.37 3.83 -5.06
C GLN A 150 -7.90 3.56 -5.36
N TYR A 151 -6.98 4.11 -4.58
CA TYR A 151 -5.56 3.77 -4.66
C TYR A 151 -5.31 2.41 -4.01
N MET A 152 -4.43 1.63 -4.62
CA MET A 152 -4.22 0.22 -4.31
C MET A 152 -2.74 -0.09 -4.12
N THR A 153 -2.35 -0.33 -2.87
CA THR A 153 -0.95 -0.42 -2.46
C THR A 153 -0.36 -1.82 -2.53
N MET A 154 0.97 -1.90 -2.59
CA MET A 154 1.72 -3.17 -2.57
C MET A 154 1.74 -3.82 -1.18
N PHE A 155 1.76 -3.00 -0.13
CA PHE A 155 1.74 -3.43 1.26
C PHE A 155 0.69 -2.60 2.04
N PRO A 156 0.15 -3.10 3.15
CA PRO A 156 -0.87 -2.39 3.93
C PRO A 156 -0.27 -1.29 4.83
N HIS A 157 0.48 -0.36 4.24
CA HIS A 157 1.19 0.72 4.95
C HIS A 157 0.46 2.07 4.91
N THR A 158 -0.60 2.20 4.10
CA THR A 158 -1.36 3.45 3.95
C THR A 158 -2.85 3.14 4.07
N PRO A 159 -3.45 3.22 5.28
CA PRO A 159 -4.86 2.85 5.49
C PRO A 159 -5.85 3.80 4.82
N ASP A 160 -5.40 4.99 4.39
CA ASP A 160 -6.17 5.86 3.49
C ASP A 160 -6.45 5.21 2.11
N ASN A 161 -5.69 4.17 1.76
CA ASN A 161 -5.78 3.44 0.50
C ASN A 161 -6.19 1.98 0.74
N SER A 162 -6.57 1.29 -0.33
CA SER A 162 -6.85 -0.14 -0.29
C SER A 162 -5.54 -0.94 -0.42
N PHE A 163 -5.36 -1.98 0.39
CA PHE A 163 -4.24 -2.89 0.22
C PHE A 163 -4.55 -3.89 -0.90
N MET A 164 -3.76 -3.89 -2.00
CA MET A 164 -3.92 -4.85 -3.09
C MET A 164 -3.01 -6.07 -2.93
N GLY A 165 -1.73 -5.84 -2.62
CA GLY A 165 -0.76 -6.91 -2.45
C GLY A 165 -0.38 -7.62 -3.74
N PHE A 166 0.13 -8.83 -3.57
CA PHE A 166 0.59 -9.78 -4.59
C PHE A 166 0.63 -11.18 -3.97
N VAL A 167 1.05 -12.19 -4.73
CA VAL A 167 1.18 -13.57 -4.27
C VAL A 167 2.66 -13.97 -4.20
N ALA A 168 3.04 -14.70 -3.15
CA ALA A 168 4.32 -15.39 -3.07
C ALA A 168 4.10 -16.91 -3.10
N GLU A 169 5.19 -17.66 -3.36
CA GLU A 169 5.13 -19.12 -3.45
C GLU A 169 4.64 -19.75 -2.13
N GLU A 170 3.57 -20.54 -2.22
CA GLU A 170 3.07 -21.36 -1.14
C GLU A 170 3.74 -22.74 -1.15
N LEU A 171 4.29 -23.13 -0.01
CA LEU A 171 4.91 -24.44 0.17
C LEU A 171 3.97 -25.36 0.94
N ASN A 172 3.87 -26.61 0.51
CA ASN A 172 3.18 -27.64 1.27
C ASN A 172 4.01 -28.11 2.48
N GLU A 173 3.40 -28.82 3.42
CA GLU A 173 4.07 -29.26 4.65
C GLU A 173 5.30 -30.16 4.42
N THR A 174 5.27 -30.99 3.37
CA THR A 174 6.42 -31.85 3.03
C THR A 174 7.59 -31.02 2.50
N GLU A 175 7.30 -30.02 1.66
CA GLU A 175 8.30 -29.08 1.16
C GLU A 175 8.90 -28.24 2.28
N LYS A 176 8.08 -27.75 3.21
CA LYS A 176 8.55 -27.00 4.38
C LYS A 176 9.56 -27.80 5.20
N GLN A 177 9.22 -29.05 5.52
CA GLN A 177 10.10 -29.96 6.27
C GLN A 177 11.39 -30.25 5.50
N ASN A 178 11.29 -30.51 4.19
CA ASN A 178 12.43 -30.78 3.33
C ASN A 178 13.40 -29.57 3.28
N ILE A 179 12.87 -28.35 3.14
CA ILE A 179 13.66 -27.12 3.16
C ILE A 179 14.34 -26.94 4.52
N GLN A 180 13.62 -27.17 5.61
CA GLN A 180 14.16 -27.04 6.96
C GLN A 180 15.34 -28.00 7.20
N TRP A 181 15.27 -29.24 6.71
CA TRP A 181 16.36 -30.22 6.84
C TRP A 181 17.55 -29.95 5.92
N ASN A 182 17.33 -29.39 4.74
CA ASN A 182 18.38 -29.15 3.73
C ASN A 182 18.96 -27.74 3.73
N LYS A 183 18.57 -26.89 4.68
CA LYS A 183 19.11 -25.54 4.88
C LYS A 183 20.60 -25.57 5.19
N VAL A 184 21.37 -24.76 4.47
CA VAL A 184 22.80 -24.54 4.71
C VAL A 184 22.96 -23.42 5.73
N ASN A 185 23.40 -23.79 6.94
CA ASN A 185 23.43 -22.88 8.08
C ASN A 185 24.37 -21.67 7.93
N ASN A 186 25.42 -21.77 7.12
CA ASN A 186 26.42 -20.73 6.90
C ASN A 186 26.32 -20.09 5.51
N MET A 187 25.10 -19.91 5.00
CA MET A 187 24.87 -19.33 3.67
C MET A 187 23.94 -18.12 3.75
N ALA A 188 24.38 -17.00 3.17
CA ALA A 188 23.62 -15.76 3.07
C ALA A 188 23.42 -15.35 1.61
N VAL A 189 22.25 -14.83 1.28
CA VAL A 189 21.93 -14.23 -0.03
C VAL A 189 21.63 -12.75 0.17
N VAL A 190 22.28 -11.90 -0.60
CA VAL A 190 22.13 -10.45 -0.48
C VAL A 190 21.01 -9.94 -1.37
N TYR A 191 20.17 -9.08 -0.82
CA TYR A 191 19.12 -8.38 -1.53
C TYR A 191 19.66 -7.10 -2.17
N GLY A 192 20.06 -7.20 -3.44
CA GLY A 192 20.44 -6.06 -4.26
C GLY A 192 20.94 -6.51 -5.63
N LYS A 193 20.17 -6.25 -6.69
CA LYS A 193 20.45 -6.74 -8.05
C LYS A 193 21.33 -5.80 -8.90
N GLU A 194 21.58 -4.58 -8.41
CA GLU A 194 22.44 -3.59 -9.07
C GLU A 194 23.67 -3.30 -8.23
N ALA A 195 24.84 -3.17 -8.86
CA ALA A 195 26.11 -2.91 -8.17
C ALA A 195 26.10 -1.61 -7.34
N SER A 196 25.36 -0.59 -7.79
CA SER A 196 25.17 0.68 -7.07
C SER A 196 24.61 0.49 -5.65
N MET A 197 23.80 -0.54 -5.42
CA MET A 197 23.20 -0.86 -4.11
C MET A 197 24.23 -1.37 -3.09
N TRP A 198 25.36 -1.91 -3.57
CA TRP A 198 26.42 -2.50 -2.76
C TRP A 198 27.47 -1.49 -2.31
N LYS A 199 27.49 -0.30 -2.91
CA LYS A 199 28.48 0.74 -2.63
C LYS A 199 28.42 1.18 -1.16
N GLY A 200 29.56 1.12 -0.46
CA GLY A 200 29.67 1.54 0.94
C GLY A 200 29.12 0.51 1.94
N LYS A 201 28.87 -0.73 1.50
CA LYS A 201 28.32 -1.83 2.32
C LYS A 201 29.39 -2.84 2.74
N GLU A 202 30.65 -2.62 2.36
CA GLU A 202 31.76 -3.56 2.50
C GLU A 202 32.04 -3.89 3.97
N LYS A 203 31.87 -2.92 4.88
CA LYS A 203 32.18 -3.07 6.31
C LYS A 203 31.38 -4.19 6.96
N PHE A 204 30.04 -4.16 6.87
CA PHE A 204 29.21 -5.19 7.49
C PHE A 204 29.21 -6.50 6.69
N LEU A 205 29.37 -6.43 5.37
CA LEU A 205 29.54 -7.63 4.53
C LEU A 205 30.82 -8.39 4.90
N ALA A 206 31.91 -7.69 5.21
CA ALA A 206 33.14 -8.32 5.68
C ALA A 206 32.98 -8.97 7.07
N ILE A 207 32.15 -8.41 7.95
CA ILE A 207 31.80 -9.05 9.24
C ILE A 207 30.99 -10.31 8.97
N LEU A 208 29.95 -10.23 8.12
CA LEU A 208 29.11 -11.36 7.75
C LEU A 208 29.93 -12.51 7.13
N HIS A 209 30.90 -12.18 6.28
CA HIS A 209 31.74 -13.15 5.58
C HIS A 209 32.56 -14.05 6.51
N ARG A 210 32.84 -13.61 7.75
CA ARG A 210 33.51 -14.42 8.76
C ARG A 210 32.66 -15.61 9.23
N TYR A 211 31.35 -15.54 9.05
CA TYR A 211 30.38 -16.52 9.54
C TYR A 211 29.66 -17.26 8.42
N MET A 212 29.44 -16.62 7.27
CA MET A 212 28.65 -17.15 6.18
C MET A 212 29.28 -16.91 4.81
N GLU A 213 29.08 -17.83 3.88
CA GLU A 213 29.30 -17.60 2.46
C GLU A 213 28.25 -16.62 1.94
N ILE A 214 28.70 -15.59 1.21
CA ILE A 214 27.83 -14.50 0.74
C ILE A 214 27.57 -14.70 -0.76
N HIS A 215 26.30 -14.80 -1.12
CA HIS A 215 25.83 -14.94 -2.49
C HIS A 215 25.10 -13.69 -2.95
N GLY A 216 25.26 -13.34 -4.23
CA GLY A 216 24.58 -12.22 -4.87
C GLY A 216 23.94 -12.63 -6.20
N THR A 217 22.95 -11.86 -6.65
CA THR A 217 22.30 -12.01 -7.96
C THR A 217 22.37 -10.69 -8.74
N VAL A 218 23.59 -10.17 -8.84
CA VAL A 218 23.87 -8.83 -9.39
C VAL A 218 24.06 -8.91 -10.90
N TYR A 219 23.37 -8.03 -11.62
CA TYR A 219 23.56 -7.87 -13.07
C TYR A 219 24.99 -7.40 -13.38
N TYR A 220 25.59 -7.99 -14.43
CA TYR A 220 26.83 -7.52 -15.02
C TYR A 220 26.83 -7.76 -16.52
N GLU A 221 27.48 -6.86 -17.26
CA GLU A 221 27.73 -7.09 -18.69
C GLU A 221 28.92 -8.04 -18.82
N THR A 222 28.85 -8.99 -19.75
CA THR A 222 29.84 -10.07 -19.92
C THR A 222 31.30 -9.60 -20.06
N GLN A 223 31.52 -8.32 -20.38
CA GLN A 223 32.84 -7.71 -20.54
C GLN A 223 33.40 -7.02 -19.29
N ARG A 224 32.62 -6.85 -18.21
CA ARG A 224 33.07 -6.22 -16.97
C ARG A 224 32.59 -7.02 -15.76
N PRO A 225 33.50 -7.41 -14.84
CA PRO A 225 33.07 -8.06 -13.61
C PRO A 225 32.18 -7.11 -12.79
N PRO A 226 31.17 -7.64 -12.07
CA PRO A 226 30.31 -6.83 -11.21
C PRO A 226 31.14 -6.10 -10.15
N GLU A 227 30.82 -4.84 -9.87
CA GLU A 227 31.41 -4.06 -8.76
C GLU A 227 30.82 -4.54 -7.42
N VAL A 228 31.19 -5.75 -7.01
CA VAL A 228 30.85 -6.35 -5.71
C VAL A 228 32.13 -6.85 -5.02
N PRO A 229 32.14 -6.97 -3.67
CA PRO A 229 33.32 -7.47 -2.97
C PRO A 229 33.77 -8.85 -3.47
N ALA A 230 35.09 -9.07 -3.57
CA ALA A 230 35.67 -10.27 -4.20
C ALA A 230 35.29 -11.60 -3.52
N PHE A 231 34.90 -11.55 -2.24
CA PHE A 231 34.42 -12.73 -1.50
C PHE A 231 32.96 -13.10 -1.80
N VAL A 232 32.24 -12.30 -2.58
CA VAL A 232 30.83 -12.56 -2.94
C VAL A 232 30.78 -13.52 -4.12
N LYS A 233 30.06 -14.63 -3.94
CA LYS A 233 29.72 -15.58 -5.01
C LYS A 233 28.53 -15.01 -5.79
N ASN A 234 28.81 -14.25 -6.84
CA ASN A 234 27.76 -13.70 -7.70
C ASN A 234 27.26 -14.75 -8.71
N HIS A 235 25.95 -14.96 -8.76
CA HIS A 235 25.29 -15.87 -9.69
C HIS A 235 24.74 -15.17 -10.94
N GLY A 236 24.87 -13.85 -11.04
CA GLY A 236 24.19 -13.07 -12.07
C GLY A 236 22.69 -13.00 -11.84
N LEU A 237 21.95 -12.54 -12.84
CA LEU A 237 20.48 -12.57 -12.78
C LEU A 237 20.00 -14.01 -12.95
N LEU A 238 19.26 -14.49 -11.95
CA LEU A 238 18.68 -15.83 -11.97
C LEU A 238 17.21 -15.78 -12.41
N PRO A 239 16.74 -16.77 -13.19
CA PRO A 239 15.32 -17.06 -13.34
C PRO A 239 14.65 -17.35 -11.98
N GLN A 240 13.33 -17.15 -11.89
CA GLN A 240 12.60 -17.28 -10.63
C GLN A 240 12.79 -18.64 -9.94
N GLN A 241 12.73 -19.74 -10.70
CA GLN A 241 12.92 -21.09 -10.14
C GLN A 241 14.32 -21.30 -9.55
N GLU A 242 15.36 -20.76 -10.19
CA GLU A 242 16.74 -20.87 -9.70
C GLU A 242 16.96 -19.98 -8.47
N LEU A 243 16.35 -18.79 -8.44
CA LEU A 243 16.35 -17.93 -7.26
C LEU A 243 15.67 -18.62 -6.06
N GLN A 244 14.53 -19.26 -6.26
CA GLN A 244 13.85 -20.04 -5.22
C GLN A 244 14.75 -21.18 -4.72
N GLN A 245 15.39 -21.94 -5.61
CA GLN A 245 16.33 -22.99 -5.21
C GLN A 245 17.51 -22.46 -4.38
N LEU A 246 18.00 -21.25 -4.71
CA LEU A 246 19.04 -20.57 -3.93
C LEU A 246 18.53 -20.19 -2.53
N LEU A 247 17.34 -19.60 -2.45
CA LEU A 247 16.71 -19.19 -1.18
C LEU A 247 16.39 -20.39 -0.27
N ARG A 248 15.92 -21.51 -0.84
CA ARG A 248 15.67 -22.75 -0.09
C ARG A 248 16.92 -23.23 0.66
N LYS A 249 18.09 -23.07 0.05
CA LYS A 249 19.38 -23.43 0.66
C LYS A 249 19.89 -22.39 1.66
N ALA A 250 19.71 -21.10 1.40
CA ALA A 250 20.29 -20.03 2.20
C ALA A 250 19.62 -19.88 3.57
N LYS A 251 20.39 -19.69 4.65
CA LYS A 251 19.84 -19.40 5.99
C LYS A 251 19.41 -17.95 6.15
N LEU A 252 20.18 -17.04 5.57
CA LEU A 252 20.01 -15.60 5.74
C LEU A 252 19.72 -14.92 4.40
N PHE A 253 18.71 -14.07 4.36
CA PHE A 253 18.51 -13.09 3.32
C PHE A 253 18.79 -11.70 3.90
N ILE A 254 19.74 -10.96 3.33
CA ILE A 254 20.21 -9.70 3.93
C ILE A 254 19.91 -8.50 3.04
N GLY A 255 19.17 -7.53 3.60
CA GLY A 255 18.84 -6.26 3.00
C GLY A 255 20.00 -5.25 3.05
N LEU A 256 20.21 -4.47 1.98
CA LEU A 256 21.25 -3.43 1.93
C LEU A 256 20.74 -2.02 2.30
N GLY A 257 19.43 -1.88 2.54
CA GLY A 257 18.71 -0.62 2.75
C GLY A 257 17.99 -0.09 1.51
N PHE A 258 18.21 -0.70 0.34
CA PHE A 258 17.49 -0.45 -0.89
C PHE A 258 17.49 -1.74 -1.74
N PRO A 259 16.42 -2.05 -2.50
CA PRO A 259 15.16 -1.30 -2.65
C PRO A 259 14.24 -1.37 -1.42
N TYR A 260 13.34 -0.40 -1.31
CA TYR A 260 12.32 -0.33 -0.26
C TYR A 260 11.12 -1.19 -0.62
N GLU A 261 10.55 -1.89 0.37
CA GLU A 261 9.21 -2.52 0.29
C GLU A 261 9.00 -3.29 -1.04
N GLY A 262 9.95 -4.16 -1.39
CA GLY A 262 9.84 -5.05 -2.54
C GLY A 262 9.36 -6.46 -2.14
N PRO A 263 8.99 -7.32 -3.10
CA PRO A 263 8.46 -8.66 -2.82
C PRO A 263 9.51 -9.67 -2.32
N ALA A 264 10.78 -9.48 -2.67
CA ALA A 264 11.83 -10.47 -2.46
C ALA A 264 12.05 -10.89 -0.98
N PRO A 265 11.95 -10.00 0.03
CA PRO A 265 11.98 -10.42 1.42
C PRO A 265 10.88 -11.40 1.80
N LEU A 266 9.65 -11.23 1.30
CA LEU A 266 8.57 -12.21 1.54
C LEU A 266 8.84 -13.54 0.86
N GLU A 267 9.36 -13.54 -0.37
CA GLU A 267 9.78 -14.78 -1.04
C GLU A 267 10.88 -15.52 -0.27
N ALA A 268 11.82 -14.79 0.33
CA ALA A 268 12.88 -15.37 1.14
C ALA A 268 12.35 -15.98 2.44
N ILE A 269 11.45 -15.28 3.14
CA ILE A 269 10.81 -15.77 4.38
C ILE A 269 9.94 -16.99 4.06
N ALA A 270 9.20 -16.95 2.96
CA ALA A 270 8.41 -18.08 2.46
C ALA A 270 9.26 -19.30 2.12
N ASN A 271 10.55 -19.14 1.83
CA ASN A 271 11.53 -20.22 1.63
C ASN A 271 12.41 -20.49 2.87
N GLY A 272 11.99 -20.02 4.05
CA GLY A 272 12.62 -20.30 5.34
C GLY A 272 13.91 -19.52 5.62
N CYS A 273 14.19 -18.44 4.90
CA CYS A 273 15.28 -17.54 5.26
C CYS A 273 14.87 -16.64 6.44
N ILE A 274 15.84 -16.31 7.30
CA ILE A 274 15.72 -15.14 8.17
C ILE A 274 16.03 -13.91 7.31
N PHE A 275 15.17 -12.90 7.33
CA PHE A 275 15.41 -11.61 6.69
C PHE A 275 16.05 -10.63 7.68
N LEU A 276 17.31 -10.28 7.44
CA LEU A 276 18.03 -9.26 8.20
C LEU A 276 18.02 -7.95 7.44
N GLN A 277 17.47 -6.90 8.04
CA GLN A 277 17.30 -5.60 7.39
C GLN A 277 17.83 -4.44 8.24
N PRO A 278 18.26 -3.35 7.61
CA PRO A 278 18.69 -2.17 8.34
C PRO A 278 17.50 -1.40 8.91
N LYS A 279 17.68 -0.93 10.14
CA LYS A 279 16.87 0.11 10.78
C LYS A 279 17.28 1.48 10.27
N PHE A 280 16.31 2.36 10.03
CA PHE A 280 16.55 3.75 9.65
C PHE A 280 16.24 4.68 10.81
N ASN A 281 17.27 5.39 11.27
CA ASN A 281 17.15 6.40 12.29
C ASN A 281 17.96 7.65 11.88
N PRO A 282 17.29 8.77 11.52
CA PRO A 282 15.84 8.95 11.47
C PRO A 282 15.17 8.11 10.36
N PRO A 283 13.86 7.82 10.47
CA PRO A 283 13.09 7.19 9.40
C PRO A 283 13.19 7.96 8.08
N HIS A 284 13.19 7.26 6.95
CA HIS A 284 13.24 7.88 5.63
C HIS A 284 11.84 8.34 5.20
N SER A 285 11.76 9.47 4.50
CA SER A 285 10.51 10.07 4.01
C SER A 285 10.78 10.98 2.82
N SER A 286 9.72 11.55 2.24
CA SER A 286 9.81 12.55 1.17
C SER A 286 10.58 13.82 1.55
N LEU A 287 10.76 14.09 2.85
CA LEU A 287 11.46 15.26 3.37
C LEU A 287 12.98 15.10 3.45
N ASN A 288 13.48 13.88 3.66
CA ASN A 288 14.89 13.64 3.98
C ASN A 288 15.60 12.64 3.06
N HIS A 289 14.90 12.01 2.10
CA HIS A 289 15.48 10.99 1.25
C HIS A 289 15.04 11.14 -0.23
N ASP A 290 16.02 11.18 -1.15
CA ASP A 290 15.80 11.49 -2.57
C ASP A 290 14.80 10.55 -3.26
N PHE A 291 14.84 9.24 -2.94
CA PHE A 291 13.90 8.27 -3.51
C PHE A 291 12.42 8.59 -3.22
N PHE A 292 12.13 9.14 -2.04
CA PHE A 292 10.76 9.46 -1.64
C PHE A 292 10.35 10.87 -2.05
N ARG A 293 11.29 11.70 -2.53
CA ARG A 293 11.01 13.08 -2.94
C ARG A 293 9.96 13.10 -4.05
N GLY A 294 8.91 13.90 -3.86
CA GLY A 294 7.82 14.07 -4.82
C GLY A 294 6.78 12.93 -4.83
N LYS A 295 6.96 11.85 -4.06
CA LYS A 295 5.90 10.86 -3.84
C LYS A 295 4.73 11.50 -3.05
N PRO A 296 3.48 11.13 -3.32
CA PRO A 296 2.29 11.80 -2.77
C PRO A 296 1.94 11.33 -1.34
N THR A 297 2.94 11.28 -0.45
CA THR A 297 2.80 10.81 0.92
C THR A 297 3.87 11.41 1.83
N SER A 298 3.49 11.69 3.08
CA SER A 298 4.36 12.07 4.20
C SER A 298 4.83 10.87 5.04
N ARG A 299 4.43 9.65 4.67
CA ARG A 299 4.77 8.42 5.40
C ARG A 299 6.27 8.28 5.64
N LYS A 300 6.59 7.88 6.86
CA LYS A 300 7.95 7.63 7.34
C LYS A 300 8.22 6.13 7.34
N VAL A 301 9.37 5.74 6.81
CA VAL A 301 9.81 4.35 6.63
C VAL A 301 10.92 4.07 7.65
N SER A 302 10.64 3.24 8.66
CA SER A 302 11.54 2.93 9.79
C SER A 302 12.62 1.89 9.49
N SER A 303 12.46 1.10 8.43
CA SER A 303 13.36 0.03 8.03
C SER A 303 13.20 -0.26 6.54
N GLN A 304 14.07 -1.10 5.95
CA GLN A 304 13.99 -1.39 4.51
C GLN A 304 12.62 -1.94 4.09
N HIS A 305 11.96 -2.69 4.96
CA HIS A 305 10.66 -3.32 4.72
C HIS A 305 9.78 -3.27 5.99
N PRO A 306 9.11 -2.14 6.27
CA PRO A 306 8.32 -1.95 7.49
C PRO A 306 7.22 -2.98 7.69
N TYR A 307 6.59 -3.47 6.61
CA TYR A 307 5.61 -4.56 6.73
C TYR A 307 6.21 -5.82 7.36
N ALA A 308 7.44 -6.19 6.96
CA ALA A 308 8.10 -7.39 7.46
C ALA A 308 8.55 -7.17 8.93
N GLU A 309 8.94 -5.94 9.28
CA GLU A 309 9.24 -5.56 10.67
C GLU A 309 7.99 -5.68 11.56
N GLN A 310 6.86 -5.13 11.13
CA GLN A 310 5.66 -4.97 11.95
C GLN A 310 4.76 -6.22 11.98
N TYR A 311 4.51 -6.86 10.85
CA TYR A 311 3.52 -7.93 10.72
C TYR A 311 4.12 -9.34 10.75
N ILE A 312 5.44 -9.47 10.60
CA ILE A 312 6.15 -10.76 10.67
C ILE A 312 7.06 -10.78 11.90
N GLY A 313 8.01 -9.85 11.98
CA GLY A 313 8.90 -9.71 13.13
C GLY A 313 9.79 -10.93 13.39
N ARG A 314 10.36 -11.01 14.60
CA ARG A 314 11.23 -12.11 15.01
C ARG A 314 10.41 -13.42 15.17
N PRO A 315 11.00 -14.59 14.84
CA PRO A 315 12.41 -14.80 14.47
C PRO A 315 12.71 -14.63 12.98
N HIS A 316 11.69 -14.53 12.12
CA HIS A 316 11.84 -14.48 10.66
C HIS A 316 12.43 -13.17 10.15
N VAL A 317 12.21 -12.07 10.85
CA VAL A 317 12.67 -10.73 10.47
C VAL A 317 13.41 -10.11 11.64
N ILE A 318 14.64 -9.65 11.37
CA ILE A 318 15.47 -8.96 12.35
C ILE A 318 15.86 -7.60 11.79
N THR A 319 15.50 -6.54 12.52
CA THR A 319 15.76 -5.15 12.15
C THR A 319 16.76 -4.54 13.15
N ILE A 320 17.95 -4.16 12.67
CA ILE A 320 19.05 -3.65 13.51
C ILE A 320 19.76 -2.47 12.84
N ASP A 321 20.53 -1.67 13.59
CA ASP A 321 21.39 -0.64 12.98
C ASP A 321 22.67 -1.26 12.40
N PHE A 322 22.81 -1.23 11.08
CA PHE A 322 23.98 -1.79 10.40
C PHE A 322 25.26 -0.96 10.63
N ASN A 323 25.15 0.27 11.12
CA ASN A 323 26.33 1.07 11.49
C ASN A 323 26.97 0.58 12.79
N ASN A 324 26.18 -0.05 13.67
CA ASN A 324 26.65 -0.65 14.91
C ASN A 324 27.23 -2.04 14.66
N SER A 325 28.55 -2.10 14.49
CA SER A 325 29.25 -3.35 14.14
C SER A 325 29.18 -4.41 15.24
N GLU A 326 29.10 -4.01 16.51
CA GLU A 326 28.97 -4.95 17.63
C GLU A 326 27.59 -5.60 17.65
N GLU A 327 26.53 -4.79 17.50
CA GLU A 327 25.15 -5.27 17.37
C GLU A 327 24.98 -6.17 16.14
N PHE A 328 25.57 -5.79 15.01
CA PHE A 328 25.54 -6.58 13.79
C PHE A 328 26.21 -7.95 14.00
N GLU A 329 27.43 -7.99 14.54
CA GLU A 329 28.14 -9.25 14.78
C GLU A 329 27.42 -10.14 15.81
N ALA A 330 26.91 -9.55 16.89
CA ALA A 330 26.12 -10.26 17.89
C ALA A 330 24.85 -10.87 17.27
N THR A 331 24.17 -10.12 16.41
CA THR A 331 22.97 -10.59 15.68
C THR A 331 23.29 -11.74 14.73
N ILE A 332 24.42 -11.71 14.01
CA ILE A 332 24.83 -12.85 13.17
C ILE A 332 25.05 -14.10 14.03
N ARG A 333 25.70 -13.98 15.19
CA ARG A 333 25.89 -15.10 16.12
C ARG A 333 24.57 -15.63 16.68
N GLU A 334 23.59 -14.76 16.89
CA GLU A 334 22.22 -15.13 17.26
C GLU A 334 21.55 -15.93 16.13
N ILE A 335 21.54 -15.39 14.90
CA ILE A 335 20.95 -15.99 13.70
C ILE A 335 21.47 -17.41 13.46
N MET A 336 22.78 -17.65 13.66
CA MET A 336 23.37 -18.98 13.51
C MET A 336 22.69 -20.05 14.39
N ARG A 337 22.15 -19.65 15.54
CA ARG A 337 21.49 -20.53 16.53
C ARG A 337 19.98 -20.65 16.34
N ILE A 338 19.36 -19.73 15.60
CA ILE A 338 17.92 -19.74 15.36
C ILE A 338 17.59 -20.78 14.29
N ASN A 339 16.54 -21.56 14.53
CA ASN A 339 15.87 -22.34 13.50
C ASN A 339 14.54 -21.67 13.17
N VAL A 340 14.29 -21.39 11.90
CA VAL A 340 13.02 -20.84 11.42
C VAL A 340 12.36 -21.83 10.48
N GLU A 341 11.03 -21.84 10.52
CA GLU A 341 10.21 -22.55 9.56
C GLU A 341 9.82 -21.60 8.41
N PRO A 342 9.70 -22.09 7.17
CA PRO A 342 9.17 -21.31 6.08
C PRO A 342 7.78 -20.74 6.43
N PHE A 343 7.60 -19.44 6.22
CA PHE A 343 6.41 -18.73 6.66
C PHE A 343 5.94 -17.75 5.58
N LEU A 344 4.62 -17.73 5.35
CA LEU A 344 3.98 -16.80 4.44
C LEU A 344 2.69 -16.31 5.09
N PRO A 345 2.50 -14.99 5.30
CA PRO A 345 1.22 -14.47 5.78
C PRO A 345 0.10 -14.80 4.80
N TYR A 346 -1.09 -15.12 5.33
CA TYR A 346 -2.23 -15.56 4.53
C TYR A 346 -2.60 -14.56 3.41
N GLU A 347 -2.52 -13.26 3.65
CA GLU A 347 -2.83 -12.23 2.64
C GLU A 347 -1.91 -12.20 1.41
N TYR A 348 -0.79 -12.91 1.45
CA TYR A 348 0.13 -13.12 0.33
C TYR A 348 0.04 -14.53 -0.28
N THR A 349 -0.93 -15.35 0.12
CA THR A 349 -1.27 -16.61 -0.55
C THR A 349 -2.20 -16.34 -1.74
N CYS A 350 -2.33 -17.33 -2.63
CA CYS A 350 -3.30 -17.28 -3.72
C CYS A 350 -4.73 -17.08 -3.18
N GLU A 351 -5.10 -17.86 -2.15
CA GLU A 351 -6.43 -17.80 -1.54
C GLU A 351 -6.66 -16.45 -0.85
N GLY A 352 -5.70 -15.94 -0.09
CA GLY A 352 -5.81 -14.66 0.59
C GLY A 352 -5.94 -13.49 -0.39
N MET A 353 -5.21 -13.50 -1.50
CA MET A 353 -5.39 -12.49 -2.54
C MET A 353 -6.75 -12.61 -3.23
N LEU A 354 -7.21 -13.82 -3.56
CA LEU A 354 -8.52 -14.05 -4.18
C LEU A 354 -9.65 -13.57 -3.27
N GLU A 355 -9.60 -13.89 -1.98
CA GLU A 355 -10.58 -13.45 -0.97
C GLU A 355 -10.65 -11.92 -0.90
N ARG A 356 -9.49 -11.26 -0.81
CA ARG A 356 -9.38 -9.79 -0.74
C ARG A 356 -9.91 -9.12 -1.99
N VAL A 357 -9.46 -9.56 -3.17
CA VAL A 357 -9.89 -8.99 -4.46
C VAL A 357 -11.38 -9.23 -4.69
N HIS A 358 -11.88 -10.42 -4.34
CA HIS A 358 -13.30 -10.73 -4.41
C HIS A 358 -14.12 -9.77 -3.54
N ALA A 359 -13.74 -9.60 -2.27
CA ALA A 359 -14.43 -8.71 -1.35
C ALA A 359 -14.47 -7.26 -1.85
N TYR A 360 -13.36 -6.75 -2.40
CA TYR A 360 -13.34 -5.41 -3.00
C TYR A 360 -14.28 -5.29 -4.19
N ILE A 361 -14.31 -6.26 -5.10
CA ILE A 361 -15.16 -6.19 -6.29
C ILE A 361 -16.65 -6.26 -5.93
N GLN A 362 -17.01 -7.06 -4.91
CA GLN A 362 -18.40 -7.17 -4.47
C GLN A 362 -18.88 -5.95 -3.71
N ASN A 363 -18.01 -5.33 -2.90
CA ASN A 363 -18.47 -4.40 -1.87
C ASN A 363 -17.90 -2.97 -1.96
N GLN A 364 -16.74 -2.73 -2.58
CA GLN A 364 -16.22 -1.36 -2.75
C GLN A 364 -16.92 -0.66 -3.91
N ASP A 365 -17.98 0.09 -3.58
CA ASP A 365 -18.69 0.94 -4.53
C ASP A 365 -18.42 2.42 -4.26
N PHE A 366 -17.88 3.11 -5.26
CA PHE A 366 -17.65 4.56 -5.25
C PHE A 366 -18.56 5.30 -6.25
N CYS A 367 -19.43 4.59 -6.96
CA CYS A 367 -20.29 5.12 -8.02
C CYS A 367 -21.70 5.43 -7.53
N SER A 368 -22.19 4.69 -6.53
CA SER A 368 -23.46 5.00 -5.91
C SER A 368 -23.41 6.33 -5.13
N PRO A 369 -24.47 7.15 -5.17
CA PRO A 369 -24.53 8.36 -4.37
C PRO A 369 -24.59 8.00 -2.88
N GLU A 370 -23.73 8.62 -2.08
CA GLU A 370 -23.75 8.45 -0.63
C GLU A 370 -24.96 9.17 0.00
N ALA A 371 -25.76 8.44 0.78
CA ALA A 371 -26.91 9.00 1.49
C ALA A 371 -26.45 10.00 2.58
N PRO A 372 -26.96 11.26 2.62
CA PRO A 372 -26.63 12.28 3.62
C PRO A 372 -26.57 11.73 5.05
N PHE A 373 -25.47 11.99 5.75
CA PHE A 373 -25.31 11.65 7.16
C PHE A 373 -24.80 12.88 7.93
N PRO A 374 -25.45 13.26 9.03
CA PRO A 374 -26.74 12.75 9.52
C PRO A 374 -27.89 13.12 8.55
N PRO A 375 -29.07 12.46 8.60
CA PRO A 375 -30.21 12.82 7.76
C PRO A 375 -30.63 14.27 7.98
N VAL A 376 -30.99 14.94 6.89
CA VAL A 376 -31.60 16.28 6.93
C VAL A 376 -32.89 16.18 7.76
N ASN A 377 -32.92 16.83 8.92
CA ASN A 377 -33.99 16.81 9.95
C ASN A 377 -33.93 15.70 11.02
N SER A 378 -32.79 15.03 11.23
CA SER A 378 -32.63 14.13 12.38
C SER A 378 -32.31 14.91 13.67
N SER A 379 -33.16 14.74 14.69
CA SER A 379 -32.83 15.06 16.08
C SER A 379 -32.53 13.72 16.76
N TRP A 380 -31.25 13.45 17.01
CA TRP A 380 -30.83 12.21 17.68
C TRP A 380 -31.27 12.28 19.15
N LEU A 381 -32.27 11.48 19.52
CA LEU A 381 -32.71 11.34 20.92
C LEU A 381 -31.64 10.67 21.78
N SER A 382 -30.72 9.90 21.17
CA SER A 382 -29.60 9.20 21.81
C SER A 382 -28.43 9.05 20.84
N SER A 383 -27.20 9.09 21.36
CA SER A 383 -25.97 8.87 20.58
C SER A 383 -25.94 7.49 19.90
N PRO A 384 -25.48 7.37 18.64
CA PRO A 384 -25.27 6.07 17.98
C PRO A 384 -24.10 5.27 18.55
N PHE A 385 -23.31 5.88 19.45
CA PHE A 385 -22.09 5.29 19.99
C PHE A 385 -22.34 4.62 21.34
N VAL A 386 -21.80 3.42 21.52
CA VAL A 386 -21.87 2.65 22.77
C VAL A 386 -20.46 2.29 23.21
N LEU A 387 -20.13 2.56 24.47
CA LEU A 387 -18.84 2.22 25.06
C LEU A 387 -18.66 0.70 25.12
N LEU A 388 -17.53 0.22 24.62
CA LEU A 388 -17.14 -1.18 24.76
C LEU A 388 -16.82 -1.46 26.24
N PRO A 389 -17.33 -2.56 26.84
CA PRO A 389 -17.07 -2.88 28.24
C PRO A 389 -15.55 -2.92 28.54
N ASN A 390 -15.14 -2.25 29.63
CA ASN A 390 -13.75 -2.17 30.09
C ASN A 390 -12.75 -1.55 29.09
N SER A 391 -13.21 -0.65 28.21
CA SER A 391 -12.36 0.04 27.23
C SER A 391 -12.78 1.51 27.09
N SER A 392 -11.89 2.34 26.56
CA SER A 392 -12.19 3.69 26.06
C SER A 392 -12.70 3.71 24.60
N ILE A 393 -12.80 2.53 23.97
CA ILE A 393 -13.25 2.38 22.59
C ILE A 393 -14.78 2.46 22.52
N LEU A 394 -15.28 3.30 21.62
CA LEU A 394 -16.69 3.36 21.27
C LEU A 394 -17.00 2.46 20.07
N THR A 395 -18.19 1.87 20.07
CA THR A 395 -18.71 1.01 19.00
C THR A 395 -20.03 1.56 18.46
N TRP A 396 -20.46 1.08 17.29
CA TRP A 396 -21.75 1.46 16.73
C TRP A 396 -22.89 0.65 17.35
N ALA A 397 -23.95 1.33 17.81
CA ALA A 397 -25.13 0.70 18.38
C ALA A 397 -25.86 -0.16 17.32
N SER A 398 -26.13 -1.44 17.63
CA SER A 398 -26.82 -2.36 16.73
C SER A 398 -28.22 -1.89 16.31
N ASN A 399 -28.86 -1.06 17.14
CA ASN A 399 -30.20 -0.52 16.91
C ASN A 399 -30.20 0.73 16.01
N ALA A 400 -29.02 1.29 15.70
CA ALA A 400 -28.84 2.46 14.84
C ALA A 400 -28.55 2.10 13.36
N SER A 401 -28.59 0.80 13.02
CA SER A 401 -28.13 0.27 11.73
C SER A 401 -29.17 0.38 10.60
N SER A 402 -29.57 1.59 10.23
CA SER A 402 -30.36 1.82 9.00
C SER A 402 -29.51 2.11 7.76
N TYR A 403 -28.19 2.26 7.92
CA TYR A 403 -27.27 2.62 6.83
C TYR A 403 -26.50 1.40 6.33
N THR A 404 -26.53 1.19 5.02
CA THR A 404 -25.65 0.25 4.34
C THR A 404 -24.31 0.93 4.10
N SER A 405 -23.24 0.34 4.63
CA SER A 405 -21.85 0.77 4.42
C SER A 405 -20.97 -0.48 4.34
N TRP A 406 -19.89 -0.41 3.58
CA TRP A 406 -18.83 -1.40 3.59
C TRP A 406 -17.48 -0.69 3.80
N PRO A 407 -16.70 -1.07 4.83
CA PRO A 407 -17.01 -2.04 5.90
C PRO A 407 -18.29 -1.73 6.69
N PRO A 408 -18.95 -2.75 7.29
CA PRO A 408 -20.16 -2.52 8.06
C PRO A 408 -19.89 -1.64 9.28
N LEU A 409 -20.89 -0.84 9.68
CA LEU A 409 -20.79 0.03 10.86
C LEU A 409 -20.51 -0.73 12.16
N SER A 410 -20.86 -2.02 12.23
CA SER A 410 -20.52 -2.89 13.38
C SER A 410 -19.00 -3.03 13.59
N ALA A 411 -18.19 -2.84 12.54
CA ALA A 411 -16.75 -2.88 12.62
C ALA A 411 -16.14 -1.60 13.22
N LEU A 412 -16.92 -0.51 13.34
CA LEU A 412 -16.41 0.76 13.87
C LEU A 412 -15.93 0.60 15.31
N ARG A 413 -14.69 1.04 15.53
CA ARG A 413 -14.03 1.22 16.82
C ARG A 413 -13.55 2.67 16.87
N LEU A 414 -14.37 3.55 17.42
CA LEU A 414 -14.06 4.98 17.48
C LEU A 414 -13.16 5.27 18.69
N LEU A 415 -12.06 5.97 18.42
CA LEU A 415 -11.05 6.41 19.38
C LEU A 415 -10.80 7.92 19.26
N ALA A 416 -10.26 8.53 20.32
CA ALA A 416 -9.59 9.82 20.25
C ALA A 416 -8.07 9.59 20.26
N SER A 417 -7.32 10.19 19.33
CA SER A 417 -5.86 10.18 19.37
C SER A 417 -5.32 11.08 20.49
N LEU A 418 -4.07 10.85 20.86
CA LEU A 418 -3.30 11.85 21.62
C LEU A 418 -2.96 13.06 20.74
N GLU A 419 -2.61 14.18 21.37
CA GLU A 419 -2.05 15.33 20.65
C GLU A 419 -0.70 14.95 20.01
N GLY A 420 -0.50 15.32 18.76
CA GLY A 420 0.69 14.94 17.98
C GLY A 420 0.67 13.52 17.42
N GLU A 421 -0.38 12.74 17.71
CA GLU A 421 -0.57 11.38 17.20
C GLU A 421 -1.55 11.38 16.00
N SER A 422 -1.25 10.56 14.99
CA SER A 422 -2.12 10.34 13.84
C SER A 422 -3.17 9.26 14.11
N CYS A 423 -4.23 9.19 13.30
CA CYS A 423 -5.17 8.07 13.42
C CYS A 423 -4.57 6.73 13.00
N VAL A 424 -3.52 6.72 12.17
CA VAL A 424 -2.74 5.50 11.89
C VAL A 424 -2.13 4.97 13.18
N GLU A 425 -1.42 5.83 13.92
CA GLU A 425 -0.73 5.46 15.17
C GLU A 425 -1.73 5.08 16.28
N ALA A 426 -2.78 5.87 16.47
CA ALA A 426 -3.79 5.63 17.50
C ALA A 426 -4.52 4.29 17.30
N CYS A 427 -4.94 3.99 16.06
CA CYS A 427 -5.58 2.71 15.76
C CYS A 427 -4.59 1.55 15.91
N GLN A 428 -3.35 1.70 15.41
CA GLN A 428 -2.32 0.66 15.52
C GLN A 428 -1.95 0.36 16.98
N GLY A 429 -1.85 1.38 17.83
CA GLY A 429 -1.60 1.24 19.26
C GLY A 429 -2.69 0.46 20.01
N ALA A 430 -3.90 0.40 19.43
CA ALA A 430 -5.03 -0.37 19.93
C ALA A 430 -5.20 -1.73 19.22
N GLU A 431 -4.21 -2.19 18.45
CA GLU A 431 -4.29 -3.42 17.62
C GLU A 431 -5.43 -3.39 16.58
N LEU A 432 -5.70 -2.21 16.03
CA LEU A 432 -6.72 -1.95 15.01
C LEU A 432 -6.08 -1.29 13.79
N ILE A 433 -6.87 -1.10 12.74
CA ILE A 433 -6.48 -0.31 11.56
C ILE A 433 -7.45 0.86 11.37
N CYS A 434 -6.96 2.02 10.97
CA CYS A 434 -7.81 3.16 10.62
C CYS A 434 -8.64 2.82 9.36
N GLU A 435 -9.93 3.16 9.38
CA GLU A 435 -10.88 2.89 8.31
C GLU A 435 -11.50 4.19 7.79
N PRO A 436 -10.98 4.75 6.69
CA PRO A 436 -11.39 6.06 6.22
C PRO A 436 -12.82 6.09 5.69
N ALA A 437 -13.40 4.96 5.24
CA ALA A 437 -14.79 4.89 4.80
C ALA A 437 -15.79 5.24 5.93
N LEU A 438 -15.37 5.09 7.19
CA LEU A 438 -16.22 5.31 8.36
C LEU A 438 -16.16 6.74 8.91
N TYR A 439 -15.27 7.61 8.39
CA TYR A 439 -15.15 8.99 8.84
C TYR A 439 -16.46 9.78 8.76
N ARG A 440 -17.23 9.55 7.69
CA ARG A 440 -18.53 10.17 7.47
C ARG A 440 -19.48 10.00 8.66
N PHE A 441 -19.42 8.86 9.34
CA PHE A 441 -20.33 8.52 10.45
C PHE A 441 -19.90 9.09 11.80
N ILE A 442 -18.66 9.57 11.90
CA ILE A 442 -18.10 10.16 13.13
C ILE A 442 -17.91 11.68 13.02
N ASN A 443 -18.17 12.27 11.84
CA ASN A 443 -18.05 13.70 11.59
C ASN A 443 -19.27 14.49 12.11
N ILE A 444 -19.63 14.28 13.39
CA ILE A 444 -20.78 14.88 14.06
C ILE A 444 -20.43 15.26 15.51
N LYS A 445 -21.13 16.25 16.08
CA LYS A 445 -20.87 16.74 17.45
C LYS A 445 -21.02 15.63 18.50
N GLU A 446 -21.98 14.73 18.29
CA GLU A 446 -22.30 13.64 19.21
C GLU A 446 -21.13 12.65 19.36
N ALA A 447 -20.29 12.50 18.34
CA ALA A 447 -19.09 11.65 18.40
C ALA A 447 -18.08 12.19 19.42
N PHE A 448 -17.89 13.52 19.47
CA PHE A 448 -17.03 14.17 20.46
C PHE A 448 -17.60 14.00 21.87
N SER A 449 -18.90 14.25 22.04
CA SER A 449 -19.56 14.11 23.33
C SER A 449 -19.51 12.66 23.85
N ALA A 450 -19.62 11.68 22.96
CA ALA A 450 -19.51 10.27 23.31
C ALA A 450 -18.08 9.88 23.76
N LEU A 451 -17.06 10.58 23.28
CA LEU A 451 -15.66 10.45 23.70
C LEU A 451 -15.32 11.34 24.92
N GLU A 452 -16.33 11.89 25.58
CA GLU A 452 -16.17 12.81 26.73
C GLU A 452 -15.41 14.10 26.39
N LEU A 453 -15.36 14.48 25.11
CA LEU A 453 -14.78 15.74 24.63
C LEU A 453 -15.88 16.82 24.57
N GLN A 454 -15.80 17.80 25.46
CA GLN A 454 -16.77 18.89 25.55
C GLN A 454 -16.43 20.00 24.55
N CYS A 455 -17.33 20.21 23.59
CA CYS A 455 -17.21 21.25 22.58
C CYS A 455 -17.92 22.54 23.02
N ASP A 456 -17.16 23.60 23.28
CA ASP A 456 -17.69 24.96 23.45
C ASP A 456 -18.15 25.54 22.11
N GLY A 457 -17.39 25.25 21.04
CA GLY A 457 -17.68 25.62 19.66
C GLY A 457 -17.60 24.41 18.72
N VAL A 458 -18.40 24.44 17.65
CA VAL A 458 -18.31 23.48 16.54
C VAL A 458 -18.15 24.26 15.25
N GLU A 459 -17.05 24.01 14.54
CA GLU A 459 -16.76 24.64 13.26
C GLU A 459 -16.58 23.59 12.16
N SER A 460 -17.04 23.89 10.95
CA SER A 460 -16.81 23.05 9.77
C SER A 460 -15.78 23.72 8.87
N GLN A 461 -14.67 23.03 8.60
CA GLN A 461 -13.54 23.57 7.85
C GLN A 461 -12.97 22.53 6.87
N VAL A 462 -12.27 23.02 5.84
CA VAL A 462 -11.56 22.19 4.85
C VAL A 462 -10.14 21.91 5.36
N ASN A 463 -9.95 20.80 6.06
CA ASN A 463 -8.65 20.42 6.64
C ASN A 463 -8.52 18.90 6.82
N HIS A 464 -7.48 18.29 6.25
CA HIS A 464 -7.29 16.83 6.29
C HIS A 464 -7.10 16.22 7.68
N LEU A 465 -6.86 17.04 8.71
CA LEU A 465 -6.73 16.57 10.10
C LEU A 465 -8.07 16.43 10.82
N LEU A 466 -9.18 16.90 10.23
CA LEU A 466 -10.52 16.84 10.84
C LEU A 466 -11.23 15.51 10.52
N PRO A 467 -12.14 15.03 11.40
CA PRO A 467 -12.62 15.65 12.64
C PRO A 467 -11.60 15.61 13.78
N ALA A 468 -11.49 16.71 14.53
CA ALA A 468 -10.52 16.84 15.63
C ALA A 468 -10.99 17.84 16.70
N PHE A 469 -10.54 17.61 17.93
CA PHE A 469 -10.77 18.46 19.09
C PHE A 469 -9.50 19.24 19.43
N SER A 470 -9.66 20.53 19.72
CA SER A 470 -8.60 21.44 20.18
C SER A 470 -8.82 21.78 21.65
N ALA A 471 -7.96 21.26 22.52
CA ALA A 471 -8.05 21.48 23.97
C ALA A 471 -7.82 22.96 24.36
N GLU A 472 -6.99 23.69 23.59
CA GLU A 472 -6.67 25.11 23.84
C GLU A 472 -7.92 26.01 23.82
N HIS A 473 -8.89 25.69 22.98
CA HIS A 473 -10.09 26.49 22.75
C HIS A 473 -11.41 25.73 23.03
N ALA A 474 -11.32 24.48 23.51
CA ALA A 474 -12.44 23.55 23.62
C ALA A 474 -13.29 23.47 22.32
N GLU A 475 -12.61 23.48 21.17
CA GLU A 475 -13.25 23.61 19.85
C GLU A 475 -13.26 22.26 19.13
N CYS A 476 -14.41 21.90 18.56
CA CYS A 476 -14.58 20.69 17.76
C CYS A 476 -14.68 21.03 16.28
N GLY A 477 -13.65 20.65 15.51
CA GLY A 477 -13.62 20.82 14.08
C GLY A 477 -14.24 19.63 13.35
N LEU A 478 -15.17 19.90 12.43
CA LEU A 478 -15.77 18.96 11.51
C LEU A 478 -15.18 19.15 10.10
N GLN A 479 -14.99 18.05 9.38
CA GLN A 479 -14.57 18.09 7.98
C GLN A 479 -15.72 18.60 7.10
N GLN A 480 -15.41 19.56 6.22
CA GLN A 480 -16.35 20.05 5.20
C GLN A 480 -16.25 19.27 3.88
N ASP A 481 -15.06 18.85 3.47
CA ASP A 481 -14.83 18.13 2.22
C ASP A 481 -14.52 16.64 2.48
N PRO A 482 -15.41 15.70 2.10
CA PRO A 482 -15.20 14.27 2.33
C PRO A 482 -13.93 13.70 1.68
N LEU A 483 -13.39 14.32 0.62
CA LEU A 483 -12.15 13.86 -0.01
C LEU A 483 -10.91 14.11 0.85
N LEU A 484 -11.02 14.89 1.92
CA LEU A 484 -9.95 15.19 2.86
C LEU A 484 -9.99 14.38 4.15
N PHE A 485 -10.98 13.51 4.35
CA PHE A 485 -10.89 12.53 5.43
C PHE A 485 -9.60 11.72 5.30
N SER A 486 -8.79 11.72 6.36
CA SER A 486 -7.45 11.13 6.31
C SER A 486 -7.07 10.43 7.60
N CYS A 487 -6.61 9.18 7.52
CA CYS A 487 -5.94 8.48 8.59
C CYS A 487 -4.57 9.09 8.90
N ALA A 488 -3.83 9.47 7.86
CA ALA A 488 -2.53 10.14 7.97
C ALA A 488 -2.64 11.57 8.54
N GLY A 489 -1.49 12.08 8.99
CA GLY A 489 -1.36 13.43 9.54
C GLY A 489 -1.61 13.50 11.05
N SER A 490 -0.80 14.30 11.72
CA SER A 490 -0.93 14.61 13.13
C SER A 490 -0.64 16.09 13.40
N SER A 491 -1.10 16.58 14.55
CA SER A 491 -0.92 17.96 14.97
C SER A 491 -0.75 18.01 16.48
N ALA A 492 0.24 18.77 16.95
CA ALA A 492 0.45 19.01 18.38
C ALA A 492 -0.70 19.78 19.05
N LYS A 493 -1.69 20.25 18.27
CA LYS A 493 -2.85 21.00 18.77
C LYS A 493 -4.15 20.19 18.80
N TYR A 494 -4.18 19.04 18.13
CA TYR A 494 -5.42 18.32 17.88
C TYR A 494 -5.37 16.91 18.45
N GLN A 495 -6.42 16.56 19.17
CA GLN A 495 -6.83 15.18 19.40
C GLN A 495 -7.79 14.79 18.27
N ARG A 496 -7.44 13.80 17.45
CA ARG A 496 -8.22 13.43 16.27
C ARG A 496 -9.26 12.38 16.62
N LEU A 497 -10.45 12.47 16.03
CA LEU A 497 -11.44 11.40 16.12
C LEU A 497 -11.11 10.36 15.06
N CYS A 498 -10.70 9.18 15.50
CA CYS A 498 -10.14 8.14 14.65
C CYS A 498 -11.13 6.99 14.49
N PRO A 499 -11.66 6.77 13.27
CA PRO A 499 -12.48 5.62 12.98
C PRO A 499 -11.54 4.44 12.75
N CYS A 500 -11.44 3.55 13.73
CA CYS A 500 -10.69 2.31 13.59
C CYS A 500 -11.65 1.15 13.26
N ARG A 501 -11.09 0.04 12.80
CA ARG A 501 -11.79 -1.24 12.68
C ARG A 501 -10.89 -2.40 13.06
N ASP A 502 -11.51 -3.52 13.40
CA ASP A 502 -10.81 -4.80 13.50
C ASP A 502 -10.42 -5.33 12.12
N TYR A 503 -9.60 -6.38 12.12
CA TYR A 503 -9.20 -7.10 10.93
C TYR A 503 -9.12 -8.61 11.20
N ARG A 504 -9.18 -9.40 10.13
CA ARG A 504 -8.97 -10.85 10.18
C ARG A 504 -7.49 -11.15 10.29
N VAL A 505 -7.12 -12.09 11.15
CA VAL A 505 -5.72 -12.49 11.34
C VAL A 505 -5.14 -12.97 10.01
N GLY A 506 -4.04 -12.34 9.58
CA GLY A 506 -3.41 -12.62 8.30
C GLY A 506 -4.12 -12.03 7.08
N GLN A 507 -5.17 -11.21 7.23
CA GLN A 507 -5.86 -10.49 6.15
C GLN A 507 -6.28 -9.09 6.63
N VAL A 508 -5.34 -8.15 6.65
CA VAL A 508 -5.58 -6.81 7.25
C VAL A 508 -6.59 -5.97 6.47
N ALA A 509 -6.73 -6.25 5.17
CA ALA A 509 -7.68 -5.59 4.28
C ALA A 509 -9.15 -5.78 4.70
N LEU A 510 -9.48 -6.85 5.43
CA LEU A 510 -10.86 -7.23 5.73
C LEU A 510 -11.10 -7.27 7.25
N CYS A 511 -12.16 -6.60 7.69
CA CYS A 511 -12.71 -6.79 9.04
C CYS A 511 -13.32 -8.18 9.21
N ARG A 512 -13.62 -8.59 10.46
CA ARG A 512 -14.25 -9.90 10.73
C ARG A 512 -15.61 -10.05 10.05
N ASP A 513 -16.35 -8.96 9.90
CA ASP A 513 -17.69 -8.92 9.31
C ASP A 513 -17.70 -8.41 7.85
N CYS A 514 -16.56 -8.41 7.16
CA CYS A 514 -16.42 -7.79 5.83
C CYS A 514 -16.69 -8.75 4.65
N LEU A 515 -17.01 -10.02 4.93
CA LEU A 515 -17.27 -11.07 3.93
C LEU A 515 -18.74 -11.47 3.87
#